data_AF-A0A3A8EVG1-F1
#
_entry.id   AF-A0A3A8EVG1-F1
#
_cell.length_a   1.000
_cell.length_b   1.000
_cell.length_c   1.000
_cell.angle_alpha   90.00
_cell.angle_beta   90.00
_cell.angle_gamma   90.00
#
_symmetry.space_group_name_H-M   'P 1'
#
loop_
_entity.id
_entity.type
_entity.pdbx_description
1 polymer ?
#
loop_
_entity_poly.entity_id
_entity_poly.type
_entity_poly.pdbx_seq_one_letter_code
_entity_poly.pdbx_strand_id
1 'polypeptide(L)'
;MKEQKIIDLINASQAVIKSELLPQINQNKYELLMLLKSFEILRAYILNKEGFSQHSTGILQDYFHFPIKDAQEALVQLCSDLRENVQIDNVLELLEAMNTEDMKLVESKASYHG
;
A
#
# COMPACT_ATOMS: atom_id res chain seq x y z
N MET A 1 -6.80 -18.90 -1.68
CA MET A 1 -7.46 -19.54 -0.51
C MET A 1 -7.08 -18.93 0.84
N LYS A 2 -5.80 -18.67 1.14
CA LYS A 2 -5.40 -18.10 2.45
C LYS A 2 -5.79 -16.63 2.60
N GLU A 3 -5.64 -15.83 1.55
CA GLU A 3 -5.94 -14.39 1.56
C GLU A 3 -7.44 -14.08 1.71
N GLN A 4 -8.30 -14.83 1.01
CA GLN A 4 -9.76 -14.68 1.16
C GLN A 4 -10.22 -14.92 2.61
N LYS A 5 -9.66 -15.92 3.30
CA LYS A 5 -9.97 -16.16 4.72
C LYS A 5 -9.56 -14.99 5.62
N ILE A 6 -8.46 -14.31 5.30
CA ILE A 6 -8.00 -13.14 6.05
C ILE A 6 -8.95 -11.96 5.79
N ILE A 7 -9.39 -11.76 4.54
CA ILE A 7 -10.38 -10.74 4.19
C ILE A 7 -11.70 -10.98 4.91
N ASP A 8 -12.19 -12.23 4.94
CA ASP A 8 -13.43 -12.59 5.62
C ASP A 8 -13.34 -12.32 7.14
N LEU A 9 -12.18 -12.63 7.75
CA LEU A 9 -11.92 -12.33 9.15
C LEU A 9 -11.90 -10.80 9.41
N ILE A 10 -11.24 -10.02 8.55
CA ILE A 10 -11.24 -8.56 8.63
C ILE A 10 -12.67 -8.01 8.57
N ASN A 11 -13.49 -8.50 7.63
CA ASN A 11 -14.88 -8.07 7.48
C ASN A 11 -15.71 -8.41 8.73
N ALA A 12 -15.55 -9.61 9.29
CA ALA A 12 -16.22 -10.02 10.52
C ALA A 12 -15.82 -9.15 11.72
N SER A 13 -14.51 -8.88 11.89
CA SER A 13 -14.01 -8.00 12.95
C SER A 13 -14.53 -6.57 12.83
N GLN A 14 -14.55 -6.00 11.62
CA GLN A 14 -15.10 -4.67 11.40
C GLN A 14 -16.61 -4.60 11.68
N ALA A 15 -17.36 -5.66 11.34
CA ALA A 15 -18.80 -5.73 11.61
C ALA A 15 -19.06 -5.67 13.12
N VAL A 16 -18.39 -6.51 13.91
CA VAL A 16 -18.52 -6.56 15.38
C VAL A 16 -18.14 -5.21 16.01
N ILE A 17 -17.05 -4.58 15.57
CA ILE A 17 -16.64 -3.27 16.10
C ILE A 17 -17.72 -2.21 15.84
N LYS A 18 -18.32 -2.21 14.63
CA LYS A 18 -19.35 -1.23 14.25
C LYS A 18 -20.69 -1.45 14.96
N SER A 19 -21.12 -2.70 15.11
CA SER A 19 -22.44 -3.02 15.67
C SER A 19 -22.46 -3.06 17.20
N GLU A 20 -21.36 -3.49 17.83
CA GLU A 20 -21.34 -3.78 19.27
C GLU A 20 -20.47 -2.81 20.06
N LEU A 21 -19.24 -2.55 19.61
CA LEU A 21 -18.26 -1.79 20.41
C LEU A 21 -18.42 -0.27 20.28
N LEU A 22 -18.57 0.24 19.05
CA LEU A 22 -18.70 1.68 18.76
C LEU A 22 -19.91 2.34 19.47
N PRO A 23 -21.11 1.73 19.50
CA PRO A 23 -22.26 2.32 20.18
C PRO A 23 -22.16 2.31 21.71
N GLN A 24 -21.39 1.37 22.28
CA GLN A 24 -21.33 1.14 23.72
C GLN A 24 -20.18 1.89 24.40
N ILE A 25 -19.10 2.19 23.69
CA ILE A 25 -17.86 2.72 24.28
C ILE A 25 -17.53 4.09 23.69
N ASN A 26 -18.00 5.16 24.35
CA ASN A 26 -17.67 6.53 23.98
C ASN A 26 -16.24 6.95 24.37
N GLN A 27 -15.66 6.36 25.41
CA GLN A 27 -14.35 6.73 25.93
C GLN A 27 -13.19 6.40 24.97
N ASN A 28 -13.30 5.34 24.16
CA ASN A 28 -12.26 4.87 23.24
C ASN A 28 -12.68 4.95 21.77
N LYS A 29 -13.59 5.87 21.46
CA LYS A 29 -14.20 5.98 20.13
C LYS A 29 -13.14 6.24 19.05
N TYR A 30 -12.14 7.07 19.35
CA TYR A 30 -11.08 7.40 18.42
C TYR A 30 -10.21 6.17 18.10
N GLU A 31 -9.80 5.41 19.11
CA GLU A 31 -9.00 4.20 18.98
C GLU A 31 -9.73 3.13 18.16
N LEU A 32 -11.04 2.99 18.38
CA LEU A 32 -11.88 2.08 17.60
C LEU A 32 -12.00 2.50 16.14
N LEU A 33 -12.12 3.81 15.86
CA LEU A 33 -12.13 4.34 14.49
C LEU A 33 -10.78 4.15 13.80
N MET A 34 -9.67 4.37 14.51
CA MET A 34 -8.33 4.10 14.02
C MET A 34 -8.15 2.61 13.71
N LEU A 35 -8.62 1.72 14.57
CA LEU A 35 -8.56 0.28 14.34
C LEU A 35 -9.37 -0.14 13.09
N LEU A 36 -10.57 0.41 12.91
CA LEU A 36 -11.36 0.19 11.70
C LEU A 36 -10.60 0.65 10.44
N LYS A 37 -9.95 1.81 10.50
CA LYS A 37 -9.16 2.34 9.37
C LYS A 37 -7.96 1.46 9.06
N SER A 38 -7.26 0.97 10.08
CA SER A 38 -6.15 0.01 9.91
C SER A 38 -6.59 -1.27 9.22
N PHE A 39 -7.79 -1.78 9.56
CA PHE A 39 -8.37 -2.94 8.87
C PHE A 39 -8.72 -2.65 7.40
N GLU A 40 -9.20 -1.44 7.07
CA GLU A 40 -9.44 -1.05 5.68
C GLU A 40 -8.14 -1.02 4.86
N ILE A 41 -7.08 -0.44 5.42
CA ILE A 41 -5.75 -0.38 4.80
C ILE A 41 -5.20 -1.79 4.57
N LEU A 42 -5.26 -2.66 5.58
CA LEU A 42 -4.83 -4.06 5.47
C LEU A 42 -5.61 -4.83 4.40
N ARG A 43 -6.93 -4.61 4.31
CA ARG A 43 -7.77 -5.26 3.29
C ARG A 43 -7.40 -4.78 1.88
N ALA A 44 -7.19 -3.47 1.71
CA ALA A 44 -6.77 -2.89 0.44
C ALA A 44 -5.40 -3.45 0.01
N TYR A 45 -4.45 -3.56 0.93
CA TYR A 45 -3.14 -4.14 0.67
C TYR A 45 -3.23 -5.60 0.20
N ILE A 46 -4.04 -6.43 0.86
CA ILE A 46 -4.20 -7.84 0.47
C ILE A 46 -4.86 -7.98 -0.90
N LEU A 47 -5.88 -7.16 -1.20
CA LEU A 47 -6.62 -7.23 -2.47
C LEU A 47 -5.80 -6.74 -3.67
N ASN A 48 -4.95 -5.74 -3.47
CA ASN A 48 -4.23 -5.07 -4.56
C ASN A 48 -2.77 -5.54 -4.69
N LYS A 49 -2.35 -6.55 -3.91
CA LYS A 49 -0.96 -7.02 -3.80
C LYS A 49 -0.33 -7.40 -5.15
N GLU A 50 -1.12 -7.96 -6.06
CA GLU A 50 -0.66 -8.31 -7.41
C GLU A 50 -0.52 -7.08 -8.33
N GLY A 51 -1.42 -6.09 -8.18
CA GLY A 51 -1.36 -4.83 -8.93
C GLY A 51 -0.16 -3.97 -8.53
N PHE A 52 0.17 -3.91 -7.24
CA PHE A 52 1.35 -3.16 -6.78
C PHE A 52 2.65 -3.72 -7.33
N SER A 53 2.85 -5.05 -7.25
CA SER A 53 4.05 -5.68 -7.82
C SER A 53 4.19 -5.38 -9.32
N GLN A 54 3.09 -5.42 -10.08
CA GLN A 54 3.10 -5.10 -11.51
C GLN A 54 3.38 -3.61 -11.80
N HIS A 55 2.78 -2.68 -11.06
CA HIS A 55 3.00 -1.25 -11.26
C HIS A 55 4.40 -0.80 -10.83
N SER A 56 4.92 -1.30 -9.70
CA SER A 56 6.31 -1.07 -9.29
C SER A 56 7.29 -1.64 -10.31
N THR A 57 7.01 -2.81 -10.88
CA THR A 57 7.84 -3.40 -11.96
C THR A 57 7.81 -2.54 -13.22
N GLY A 58 6.66 -1.96 -13.59
CA GLY A 58 6.54 -1.04 -14.72
C GLY A 58 7.34 0.25 -14.55
N ILE A 59 7.21 0.91 -13.40
CA ILE A 59 7.95 2.12 -13.07
C ILE A 59 9.47 1.86 -13.08
N LEU A 60 9.90 0.69 -12.57
CA LEU A 60 11.31 0.31 -12.59
C LEU A 60 11.79 -0.09 -13.99
N GLN A 61 10.95 -0.73 -14.82
CA GLN A 61 11.30 -1.10 -16.21
C GLN A 61 11.64 0.12 -17.08
N ASP A 62 10.99 1.26 -16.84
CA ASP A 62 11.31 2.51 -17.55
C ASP A 62 12.70 3.05 -17.19
N TYR A 63 13.22 2.70 -16.00
CA TYR A 63 14.57 3.05 -15.54
C TYR A 63 15.63 2.04 -16.01
N PHE A 64 15.39 0.74 -15.83
CA PHE A 64 16.36 -0.27 -16.22
C PHE A 64 16.29 -0.54 -17.73
N HIS A 65 17.39 -0.29 -18.46
CA HIS A 65 17.51 -0.60 -19.90
C HIS A 65 17.49 -2.12 -20.23
N PHE A 66 17.18 -2.96 -19.24
CA PHE A 66 17.06 -4.40 -19.36
C PHE A 66 15.79 -4.88 -18.64
N PRO A 67 15.16 -5.97 -19.12
CA PRO A 67 13.94 -6.49 -18.53
C PRO A 67 14.20 -7.00 -17.10
N ILE A 68 13.55 -6.37 -16.14
CA ILE A 68 13.57 -6.76 -14.72
C ILE A 68 12.67 -7.98 -14.53
N LYS A 69 13.17 -8.97 -13.79
CA LYS A 69 12.41 -10.18 -13.42
C LYS A 69 11.75 -10.09 -12.05
N ASP A 70 12.34 -9.29 -11.15
CA ASP A 70 11.87 -9.07 -9.79
C ASP A 70 12.07 -7.60 -9.40
N ALA A 71 10.98 -6.93 -9.02
CA ALA A 71 11.00 -5.55 -8.52
C ALA A 71 11.88 -5.38 -7.28
N GLN A 72 12.02 -6.42 -6.46
CA GLN A 72 12.80 -6.37 -5.24
C GLN A 72 14.32 -6.37 -5.53
N GLU A 73 14.76 -7.17 -6.51
CA GLU A 73 16.15 -7.14 -6.99
C GLU A 73 16.49 -5.81 -7.67
N ALA A 74 15.56 -5.28 -8.47
CA ALA A 74 15.70 -3.96 -9.11
C ALA A 74 15.83 -2.83 -8.09
N LEU A 75 15.05 -2.85 -7.01
CA LEU A 75 15.15 -1.88 -5.92
C LEU A 75 16.51 -1.94 -5.22
N VAL A 76 17.05 -3.14 -5.00
CA VAL A 76 18.37 -3.31 -4.40
C VAL A 76 19.45 -2.74 -5.30
N GLN A 77 19.35 -2.97 -6.62
CA GLN A 77 20.29 -2.42 -7.59
C GLN A 77 20.21 -0.89 -7.65
N LEU A 78 19.01 -0.30 -7.72
CA LEU A 78 18.80 1.15 -7.66
C LEU A 78 19.41 1.75 -6.38
N CYS A 79 19.23 1.10 -5.23
CA CYS A 79 19.85 1.53 -3.98
C CYS A 79 21.39 1.43 -4.00
N SER A 80 21.96 0.50 -4.78
CA SER A 80 23.41 0.42 -4.97
C SER A 80 23.89 1.57 -5.84
N ASP A 81 23.25 1.78 -6.99
CA ASP A 81 23.58 2.81 -7.96
C ASP A 81 23.54 4.22 -7.33
N LEU A 82 22.50 4.51 -6.53
CA LEU A 82 22.38 5.76 -5.77
C LEU A 82 23.50 5.96 -4.74
N ARG A 83 23.93 4.89 -4.06
CA ARG A 83 25.03 4.95 -3.08
C ARG A 83 26.39 5.13 -3.76
N GLU A 84 26.54 4.61 -4.97
CA GLU A 84 27.76 4.69 -5.76
C GLU A 84 27.86 5.98 -6.59
N ASN A 85 26.91 6.91 -6.44
CA ASN A 85 26.81 8.16 -7.22
C ASN A 85 26.80 7.91 -8.73
N VAL A 86 26.24 6.78 -9.17
CA VAL A 86 25.96 6.58 -10.59
C VAL A 86 25.00 7.68 -11.02
N GLN A 87 25.32 8.39 -12.10
CA GLN A 87 24.40 9.38 -12.64
C GLN A 87 23.17 8.66 -13.17
N ILE A 88 22.06 8.92 -12.49
CA ILE A 88 20.74 8.48 -12.89
C ILE A 88 19.98 9.73 -13.28
N ASP A 89 19.61 9.82 -14.55
CA ASP A 89 18.74 10.87 -15.02
C ASP A 89 17.34 10.66 -14.41
N ASN A 90 16.74 11.74 -13.88
CA ASN A 90 15.38 11.75 -13.34
C ASN A 90 15.11 10.83 -12.11
N VAL A 91 16.12 10.57 -11.26
CA VAL A 91 15.94 9.84 -9.96
C VAL A 91 14.77 10.38 -9.16
N LEU A 92 14.65 11.71 -9.07
CA LEU A 92 13.65 12.34 -8.23
C LEU A 92 12.24 11.99 -8.70
N GLU A 93 11.99 12.06 -10.01
CA GLU A 93 10.71 11.72 -10.63
C GLU A 93 10.38 10.23 -10.45
N LEU A 94 11.40 9.36 -10.55
CA LEU A 94 11.26 7.92 -10.29
C LEU A 94 10.82 7.67 -8.83
N LEU A 95 11.50 8.29 -7.86
CA LEU A 95 11.18 8.13 -6.45
C LEU A 95 9.80 8.72 -6.10
N GLU A 96 9.42 9.85 -6.72
CA GLU A 96 8.10 10.45 -6.56
C GLU A 96 6.99 9.57 -7.14
N ALA A 97 7.20 8.94 -8.29
CA ALA A 97 6.26 8.00 -8.89
C ALA A 97 6.06 6.76 -8.02
N MET A 98 7.15 6.19 -7.49
CA MET A 98 7.10 5.06 -6.55
C MET A 98 6.34 5.42 -5.27
N ASN A 99 6.64 6.58 -4.68
CA ASN A 99 5.97 7.04 -3.48
C ASN A 99 4.48 7.34 -3.73
N THR A 100 4.12 7.84 -4.91
CA THR A 100 2.72 8.08 -5.29
C THR A 100 1.93 6.78 -5.40
N GLU A 101 2.51 5.72 -5.98
CA GLU A 101 1.87 4.40 -6.01
C GLU A 101 1.66 3.84 -4.60
N ASP A 102 2.65 3.96 -3.72
CA ASP A 102 2.52 3.52 -2.33
C ASP A 102 1.43 4.32 -1.58
N MET A 103 1.31 5.63 -1.82
CA MET A 103 0.30 6.48 -1.18
C MET A 103 -1.14 6.12 -1.59
N LYS A 104 -1.37 5.58 -2.79
CA LYS A 104 -2.70 5.12 -3.24
C LYS A 104 -3.29 4.03 -2.34
N LEU A 105 -2.45 3.28 -1.61
CA LEU A 105 -2.91 2.32 -0.57
C LEU A 105 -3.65 3.02 0.57
N VAL A 106 -3.16 4.20 0.95
CA VAL A 106 -3.62 4.95 2.12
C VAL A 106 -4.77 5.88 1.75
N GLU A 107 -4.78 6.40 0.52
CA GLU A 107 -5.74 7.40 0.03
C GLU A 107 -7.11 6.86 -0.37
N SER A 108 -7.37 5.57 -0.19
CA SER A 108 -8.57 4.88 -0.70
C SER A 108 -9.94 5.42 -0.24
N LYS A 109 -10.01 6.48 0.59
CA LYS A 109 -11.18 7.38 0.70
C LYS A 109 -10.79 8.81 1.14
N ALA A 110 -10.27 9.64 0.24
CA ALA A 110 -10.63 11.06 0.28
C ALA A 110 -12.07 11.16 -0.20
N SER A 111 -13.02 11.09 0.74
CA SER A 111 -14.43 11.35 0.48
C SER A 111 -14.55 12.69 -0.25
N TYR A 112 -15.13 12.68 -1.45
CA TYR A 112 -15.69 13.87 -2.06
C TYR A 112 -16.58 14.58 -1.02
N HIS A 113 -16.09 15.68 -0.46
CA HIS A 113 -16.93 16.65 0.23
C HIS A 113 -17.42 17.64 -0.83
N GLY A 114 -18.54 17.29 -1.45
CA GLY A 114 -19.41 18.20 -2.19
C GLY A 114 -20.71 18.40 -1.40
#